data_AF-A0A928BGR1-F1
#
_entry.id   AF-A0A928BGR1-F1
#
_cell.length_a   1.000
_cell.length_b   1.000
_cell.length_c   1.000
_cell.angle_alpha   90.00
_cell.angle_beta   90.00
_cell.angle_gamma   90.00
#
_symmetry.space_group_name_H-M   'P 1'
#
loop_
_entity.id
_entity.type
_entity.pdbx_description
1 polymer ?
#
loop_
_entity_poly.entity_id
_entity_poly.type
_entity_poly.pdbx_seq_one_letter_code
_entity_poly.pdbx_strand_id
1 'polypeptide(L)'
;MNVRKLISSVTILLVYLLAGLGFTSCEKEVEGVTEIIFTNVRSGKIKLSVGEEFAVKYLVMPEHLQETAEIDWETSDRKVARVRKGVIEAEGPGEATITASSGDKKATILVTVSAIQVEDFDLPDAIEVYLDATVKVTFENIDPDDGSLTTVEWVVGTEGEDGGAEVTADDNCIYVTGTRIGVVTLYGYIDGVVIDRQEIVIKERIPVTSVSVTLSEQTVQYGGSLTVSTYVQPSNASLKDVVITCTPSNLATVSGNTITAGNQAGTVTVRATADGVSGTAEFEIVAPPLTLTIKGEGFGDGNSYNFLSPDTSVGNFPTSARLVLSANYEGVDLSKAVWTSSDANIVKVDADGMVTGMGHGTAVVTAEVDGVKATYTVRSVKKSSFGIKLVNYYGKTPVSSISTPEKIYIVDYFDPAFASDRNAFDFGLYNLYKVNLSTNGDLTAHFEGNSAVIRADSPCSGSVTFSLDNGKSVNLPVTMKVQSLTFIGVDTGKNYGTVQKGGSLSILHKDTNPNPGSGTFEAIRVYCNVGTSYEAGVSVHAGAYSWKSDNSSTDPFDYGTIQWNNPKVGTHVITMTDFDPTFSITLTVDYEDF
;
A
#
# COMPACT_ATOMS: atom_id res chain seq x y z
N MET A 1 71.69 36.51 43.51
CA MET A 1 71.60 37.57 44.54
C MET A 1 70.40 37.20 45.44
N ASN A 2 70.56 36.54 46.60
CA ASN A 2 70.96 37.05 47.94
C ASN A 2 69.97 38.14 48.45
N VAL A 3 69.39 38.17 49.67
CA VAL A 3 69.83 37.73 51.02
C VAL A 3 68.63 37.60 52.01
N ARG A 4 68.84 36.79 53.07
CA ARG A 4 68.12 36.53 54.35
C ARG A 4 67.99 37.70 55.36
N LYS A 5 67.22 37.47 56.46
CA LYS A 5 67.45 37.77 57.92
C LYS A 5 66.34 38.64 58.60
N LEU A 6 65.94 38.55 59.89
CA LEU A 6 66.03 37.62 61.06
C LEU A 6 65.37 38.35 62.30
N ILE A 7 64.71 37.64 63.26
CA ILE A 7 64.50 37.91 64.75
C ILE A 7 63.57 39.09 65.18
N SER A 8 62.87 39.17 66.35
CA SER A 8 62.11 38.34 67.33
C SER A 8 61.64 39.28 68.50
N SER A 9 60.76 38.77 69.39
CA SER A 9 60.51 39.17 70.81
C SER A 9 59.39 40.20 71.13
N VAL A 10 58.59 40.16 72.22
CA VAL A 10 58.00 39.15 73.16
C VAL A 10 57.27 39.96 74.29
N THR A 11 56.01 39.62 74.61
CA THR A 11 55.19 39.78 75.86
C THR A 11 55.03 41.11 76.65
N ILE A 12 53.81 41.40 77.15
CA ILE A 12 53.41 41.47 78.60
C ILE A 12 51.89 41.71 78.81
N LEU A 13 51.35 40.99 79.80
CA LEU A 13 50.07 40.97 80.55
C LEU A 13 49.32 42.29 80.86
N LEU A 14 47.96 42.22 80.88
CA LEU A 14 47.04 42.78 81.92
C LEU A 14 45.59 42.27 81.63
N VAL A 15 45.07 41.19 82.24
CA VAL A 15 44.50 41.00 83.59
C VAL A 15 43.10 41.62 83.79
N TYR A 16 42.09 40.73 83.80
CA TYR A 16 40.85 40.64 84.60
C TYR A 16 40.00 41.90 84.87
N LEU A 17 38.68 41.83 84.59
CA LEU A 17 37.60 41.67 85.59
C LEU A 17 36.23 42.15 85.05
N LEU A 18 35.33 41.22 84.69
CA LEU A 18 33.89 41.27 85.03
C LEU A 18 33.20 39.98 84.55
N ALA A 19 32.44 39.40 85.46
CA ALA A 19 32.05 38.01 85.52
C ALA A 19 30.61 37.75 85.05
N GLY A 20 30.32 36.48 84.71
CA GLY A 20 29.05 35.86 85.10
C GLY A 20 28.20 35.25 83.97
N LEU A 21 28.14 33.91 83.99
CA LEU A 21 27.08 32.99 83.52
C LEU A 21 27.06 32.51 82.06
N GLY A 22 27.26 31.20 81.89
CA GLY A 22 26.42 30.39 81.00
C GLY A 22 27.15 29.57 79.93
N PHE A 23 27.02 28.25 80.04
CA PHE A 23 27.41 27.19 79.10
C PHE A 23 28.89 26.80 79.04
N THR A 24 29.28 25.95 80.00
CA THR A 24 30.26 24.89 79.73
C THR A 24 29.70 24.00 78.61
N SER A 25 30.07 24.28 77.36
CA SER A 25 30.04 23.26 76.32
C SER A 25 31.13 22.25 76.66
N CYS A 26 30.72 21.13 77.22
CA CYS A 26 31.58 19.97 77.40
C CYS A 26 31.90 19.44 76.00
N GLU A 27 32.99 19.89 75.39
CA GLU A 27 33.58 19.24 74.23
C GLU A 27 34.20 17.94 74.74
N LYS A 28 33.34 16.92 74.89
CA LYS A 28 33.74 15.59 75.28
C LYS A 28 34.64 15.08 74.15
N GLU A 29 35.93 14.95 74.44
CA GLU A 29 36.92 14.34 73.55
C GLU A 29 36.30 13.03 73.03
N VAL A 30 36.07 12.95 71.71
CA VAL A 30 35.47 11.77 71.09
C VAL A 30 36.49 10.66 71.26
N GLU A 31 36.19 9.72 72.15
CA GLU A 31 37.05 8.58 72.45
C GLU A 31 37.23 7.78 71.14
N GLY A 32 38.46 7.75 70.63
CA GLY A 32 38.80 7.08 69.37
C GLY A 32 39.13 5.60 69.58
N VAL A 33 39.19 4.84 68.48
CA VAL A 33 39.62 3.44 68.52
C VAL A 33 41.05 3.34 69.07
N THR A 34 41.23 2.51 70.10
CA THR A 34 42.52 2.24 70.75
C THR A 34 43.16 0.95 70.23
N GLU A 35 42.35 -0.04 69.87
CA GLU A 35 42.82 -1.35 69.43
C GLU A 35 41.76 -2.03 68.54
N ILE A 36 42.22 -2.80 67.55
CA ILE A 36 41.42 -3.74 66.76
C ILE A 36 41.97 -5.14 67.05
N ILE A 37 41.13 -6.07 67.47
CA ILE A 37 41.55 -7.41 67.90
C ILE A 37 40.82 -8.46 67.08
N PHE A 38 41.56 -9.28 66.32
CA PHE A 38 40.98 -10.43 65.63
C PHE A 38 40.74 -11.60 66.59
N THR A 39 39.49 -12.03 66.72
CA THR A 39 39.07 -13.02 67.73
C THR A 39 39.08 -14.46 67.22
N ASN A 40 38.94 -14.65 65.91
CA ASN A 40 39.01 -15.97 65.25
C ASN A 40 40.30 -16.21 64.46
N VAL A 41 41.31 -15.33 64.58
CA VAL A 41 42.63 -15.48 63.92
C VAL A 41 43.76 -15.22 64.91
N ARG A 42 43.87 -16.07 65.94
CA ARG A 42 44.82 -15.88 67.06
C ARG A 42 46.29 -15.95 66.67
N SER A 43 46.61 -16.66 65.60
CA SER A 43 47.97 -16.79 65.05
C SER A 43 48.41 -15.60 64.19
N GLY A 44 47.47 -14.72 63.81
CA GLY A 44 47.69 -13.72 62.76
C GLY A 44 47.91 -14.33 61.37
N LYS A 45 47.63 -15.63 61.18
CA LYS A 45 47.83 -16.36 59.92
C LYS A 45 46.66 -17.29 59.62
N ILE A 46 46.20 -17.33 58.37
CA ILE A 46 45.21 -18.29 57.87
C ILE A 46 45.70 -18.93 56.56
N LYS A 47 45.24 -20.14 56.30
CA LYS A 47 45.43 -20.84 55.02
C LYS A 47 44.07 -21.07 54.39
N LEU A 48 43.95 -20.78 53.10
CA LEU A 48 42.73 -20.97 52.30
C LEU A 48 43.09 -21.69 51.00
N SER A 49 42.15 -22.41 50.41
CA SER A 49 42.21 -22.80 48.99
C SER A 49 41.57 -21.71 48.13
N VAL A 50 41.94 -21.63 46.85
CA VAL A 50 41.27 -20.73 45.89
C VAL A 50 39.75 -20.95 45.94
N GLY A 51 38.97 -19.87 45.90
CA GLY A 51 37.51 -19.91 46.00
C GLY A 51 36.95 -19.96 47.43
N GLU A 52 37.77 -20.23 48.46
CA GLU A 52 37.31 -20.22 49.84
C GLU A 52 37.09 -18.79 50.37
N GLU A 53 36.02 -18.62 51.16
CA GLU A 53 35.75 -17.39 51.90
C GLU A 53 36.02 -17.56 53.40
N PHE A 54 36.54 -16.50 54.03
CA PHE A 54 36.78 -16.45 55.46
C PHE A 54 36.30 -15.14 56.08
N ALA A 55 35.29 -15.21 56.95
CA ALA A 55 34.81 -14.06 57.71
C ALA A 55 35.69 -13.81 58.95
N VAL A 56 36.39 -12.68 58.98
CA VAL A 56 37.17 -12.21 60.14
C VAL A 56 36.24 -11.68 61.22
N LYS A 57 36.29 -12.28 62.40
CA LYS A 57 35.63 -11.78 63.62
C LYS A 57 36.62 -10.87 64.35
N TYR A 58 36.18 -9.67 64.70
CA TYR A 58 37.03 -8.67 65.34
C TYR A 58 36.30 -7.89 66.43
N LEU A 59 37.07 -7.41 67.41
CA LEU A 59 36.64 -6.49 68.46
C LEU A 59 37.33 -5.13 68.27
N VAL A 60 36.61 -4.06 68.55
CA VAL A 60 37.10 -2.68 68.55
C VAL A 60 37.07 -2.19 69.99
N MET A 61 38.20 -1.67 70.47
CA MET A 61 38.31 -1.13 71.82
C MET A 61 38.38 0.40 71.80
N PRO A 62 37.67 1.10 72.71
CA PRO A 62 36.73 0.56 73.70
C PRO A 62 35.46 -0.05 73.08
N GLU A 63 34.89 -1.07 73.74
CA GLU A 63 33.82 -1.94 73.20
C GLU A 63 32.58 -1.18 72.68
N HIS A 64 32.24 -0.04 73.26
CA HIS A 64 31.10 0.77 72.81
C HIS A 64 31.27 1.33 71.38
N LEU A 65 32.49 1.32 70.82
CA LEU A 65 32.78 1.69 69.44
C LEU A 65 32.58 0.54 68.45
N GLN A 66 32.31 -0.69 68.90
CA GLN A 66 32.19 -1.88 68.04
C GLN A 66 31.24 -1.72 66.85
N GLU A 67 30.13 -1.01 67.04
CA GLU A 67 29.10 -0.82 66.00
C GLU A 67 29.22 0.51 65.25
N THR A 68 30.04 1.44 65.75
CA THR A 68 30.13 2.81 65.22
C THR A 68 31.48 3.15 64.61
N ALA A 69 32.53 2.40 64.93
CA ALA A 69 33.85 2.57 64.34
C ALA A 69 33.85 2.18 62.86
N GLU A 70 34.36 3.08 62.04
CA GLU A 70 34.60 2.81 60.63
C GLU A 70 35.93 2.06 60.49
N ILE A 71 35.89 0.88 59.87
CA ILE A 71 37.05 0.01 59.65
C ILE A 71 37.36 -0.06 58.16
N ASP A 72 38.52 0.44 57.80
CA ASP A 72 39.08 0.31 56.45
C ASP A 72 39.80 -1.03 56.31
N TRP A 73 39.53 -1.73 55.21
CA TRP A 73 40.14 -3.01 54.90
C TRP A 73 41.02 -2.91 53.65
N GLU A 74 42.26 -3.34 53.77
CA GLU A 74 43.25 -3.35 52.70
C GLU A 74 43.87 -4.74 52.55
N THR A 75 44.28 -5.08 51.33
CA THR A 75 45.04 -6.30 51.01
C THR A 75 46.34 -5.90 50.30
N SER A 76 47.44 -6.55 50.63
CA SER A 76 48.72 -6.32 49.94
C SER A 76 48.75 -6.86 48.52
N ASP A 77 47.93 -7.88 48.20
CA ASP A 77 47.80 -8.42 46.85
C ASP A 77 46.36 -8.90 46.58
N ARG A 78 45.66 -8.14 45.72
CA ARG A 78 44.28 -8.45 45.31
C ARG A 78 44.18 -9.65 44.37
N LYS A 79 45.27 -10.11 43.76
CA LYS A 79 45.28 -11.33 42.94
C LYS A 79 45.34 -12.60 43.80
N VAL A 80 45.78 -12.47 45.04
CA VAL A 80 45.85 -13.59 46.00
C VAL A 80 44.60 -13.61 46.87
N ALA A 81 44.25 -12.49 47.50
CA ALA A 81 43.06 -12.41 48.35
C ALA A 81 42.41 -11.02 48.33
N ARG A 82 41.08 -10.98 48.23
CA ARG A 82 40.28 -9.77 48.43
C ARG A 82 39.70 -9.73 49.82
N VAL A 83 39.37 -8.53 50.28
CA VAL A 83 38.66 -8.33 51.54
C VAL A 83 37.58 -7.27 51.39
N ARG A 84 36.37 -7.55 51.89
CA ARG A 84 35.25 -6.60 51.92
C ARG A 84 34.50 -6.74 53.25
N LYS A 85 34.45 -5.66 54.03
CA LYS A 85 33.76 -5.63 55.34
C LYS A 85 34.16 -6.80 56.25
N GLY A 86 35.45 -7.17 56.24
CA GLY A 86 35.98 -8.27 57.04
C GLY A 86 35.76 -9.68 56.47
N VAL A 87 35.14 -9.84 55.30
CA VAL A 87 35.10 -11.12 54.58
C VAL A 87 36.26 -11.17 53.60
N ILE A 88 37.13 -12.17 53.75
CA ILE A 88 38.26 -12.47 52.88
C ILE A 88 37.81 -13.49 51.83
N GLU A 89 38.14 -13.26 50.57
CA GLU A 89 37.86 -14.17 49.44
C GLU A 89 39.21 -14.54 48.80
N ALA A 90 39.51 -15.83 48.73
CA ALA A 90 40.73 -16.36 48.16
C ALA A 90 40.63 -16.44 46.63
N GLU A 91 41.51 -15.73 45.92
CA GLU A 91 41.38 -15.48 44.48
C GLU A 91 42.45 -16.18 43.65
N GLY A 92 43.65 -16.37 44.22
CA GLY A 92 44.75 -17.00 43.52
C GLY A 92 45.85 -17.45 44.47
N PRO A 93 46.67 -18.45 44.08
CA PRO A 93 47.71 -18.99 44.96
C PRO A 93 48.77 -17.94 45.30
N GLY A 94 49.22 -17.91 46.55
CA GLY A 94 50.24 -16.98 47.03
C GLY A 94 50.05 -16.53 48.47
N GLU A 95 50.73 -15.45 48.86
CA GLU A 95 50.58 -14.84 50.18
C GLU A 95 50.14 -13.38 50.08
N ALA A 96 49.11 -13.00 50.84
CA ALA A 96 48.64 -11.62 50.98
C ALA A 96 48.45 -11.26 52.45
N THR A 97 48.78 -10.02 52.83
CA THR A 97 48.48 -9.48 54.15
C THR A 97 47.21 -8.64 54.10
N ILE A 98 46.21 -9.03 54.87
CA ILE A 98 44.98 -8.27 55.09
C ILE A 98 45.16 -7.35 56.29
N THR A 99 44.87 -6.07 56.11
CA THR A 99 44.98 -5.05 57.15
C THR A 99 43.61 -4.44 57.42
N ALA A 100 43.17 -4.46 58.67
CA ALA A 100 42.05 -3.66 59.17
C ALA A 100 42.60 -2.43 59.87
N SER A 101 42.11 -1.24 59.56
CA SER A 101 42.54 0.02 60.17
C SER A 101 41.39 0.93 60.57
N SER A 102 41.57 1.64 61.68
CA SER A 102 40.70 2.75 62.10
C SER A 102 41.60 3.84 62.70
N GLY A 103 41.72 4.96 61.99
CA GLY A 103 42.73 5.98 62.31
C GLY A 103 44.17 5.45 62.21
N ASP A 104 44.93 5.56 63.29
CA ASP A 104 46.32 5.08 63.37
C ASP A 104 46.45 3.62 63.85
N LYS A 105 45.34 2.99 64.25
CA LYS A 105 45.33 1.62 64.77
C LYS A 105 45.15 0.61 63.65
N LYS A 106 45.92 -0.48 63.72
CA LYS A 106 45.94 -1.54 62.71
C LYS A 106 45.96 -2.92 63.33
N ALA A 107 45.28 -3.86 62.68
CA ALA A 107 45.42 -5.29 62.90
C ALA A 107 45.66 -5.98 61.55
N THR A 108 46.54 -6.98 61.52
CA THR A 108 46.94 -7.65 60.27
C THR A 108 46.80 -9.16 60.34
N ILE A 109 46.42 -9.78 59.23
CA ILE A 109 46.39 -11.25 59.04
C ILE A 109 47.20 -11.58 57.79
N LEU A 110 48.13 -12.52 57.87
CA LEU A 110 48.76 -13.15 56.71
C LEU A 110 47.87 -14.27 56.18
N VAL A 111 47.43 -14.15 54.95
CA VAL A 111 46.61 -15.12 54.22
C VAL A 111 47.53 -15.85 53.24
N THR A 112 47.63 -17.17 53.38
CA THR A 112 48.28 -18.03 52.38
C THR A 112 47.19 -18.76 51.62
N VAL A 113 47.13 -18.57 50.30
CA VAL A 113 46.19 -19.26 49.42
C VAL A 113 46.91 -20.36 48.66
N SER A 114 46.38 -21.58 48.69
CA SER A 114 46.87 -22.73 47.94
C SER A 114 45.99 -22.98 46.71
N ALA A 115 46.59 -23.45 45.62
CA ALA A 115 45.83 -23.96 44.47
C ALA A 115 45.09 -25.25 44.83
N ILE A 116 43.90 -25.43 44.25
CA ILE A 116 43.12 -26.67 44.37
C ILE A 116 43.87 -27.78 43.64
N GLN A 117 44.12 -28.89 44.32
CA GLN A 117 44.83 -30.03 43.74
C GLN A 117 43.91 -30.76 42.78
N VAL A 118 44.39 -31.03 41.58
CA VAL A 118 43.77 -32.01 40.67
C VAL A 118 44.00 -33.41 41.24
N GLU A 119 42.98 -34.26 41.15
CA GLU A 119 43.00 -35.67 41.56
C GLU A 119 42.87 -36.62 40.36
N ASP A 120 42.14 -36.22 39.30
CA ASP A 120 41.99 -36.98 38.06
C ASP A 120 41.85 -36.05 36.85
N PHE A 121 42.24 -36.51 35.66
CA PHE A 121 42.04 -35.80 34.39
C PHE A 121 42.13 -36.71 33.17
N ASP A 122 41.40 -36.36 32.11
CA ASP A 122 41.52 -37.00 30.79
C ASP A 122 42.21 -36.07 29.77
N LEU A 123 43.26 -36.55 29.12
CA LEU A 123 43.86 -35.89 27.96
C LEU A 123 42.98 -36.08 26.71
N PRO A 124 43.00 -35.13 25.76
CA PRO A 124 42.30 -35.30 24.49
C PRO A 124 42.86 -36.46 23.67
N ASP A 125 42.00 -37.16 22.92
CA ASP A 125 42.36 -38.33 22.09
C ASP A 125 43.52 -38.10 21.09
N ALA A 126 43.79 -36.84 20.72
CA ALA A 126 44.87 -36.48 19.82
C ALA A 126 45.40 -35.07 20.12
N ILE A 127 46.73 -34.94 20.14
CA ILE A 127 47.42 -33.65 20.22
C ILE A 127 48.34 -33.53 19.01
N GLU A 128 48.05 -32.58 18.12
CA GLU A 128 48.91 -32.29 16.97
C GLU A 128 49.49 -30.88 17.09
N VAL A 129 50.79 -30.76 16.82
CA VAL A 129 51.50 -29.47 16.84
C VAL A 129 52.40 -29.34 15.62
N TYR A 130 52.53 -28.13 15.09
CA TYR A 130 53.52 -27.84 14.06
C TYR A 130 54.86 -27.49 14.70
N LEU A 131 55.96 -27.80 14.03
CA LEU A 131 57.29 -27.38 14.47
C LEU A 131 57.31 -25.86 14.76
N ASP A 132 57.88 -25.49 15.91
CA ASP A 132 57.98 -24.14 16.47
C ASP A 132 56.63 -23.47 16.82
N ALA A 133 55.51 -24.18 16.68
CA ALA A 133 54.19 -23.70 17.09
C ALA A 133 53.85 -24.15 18.50
N THR A 134 53.04 -23.36 19.19
CA THR A 134 52.45 -23.67 20.49
C THR A 134 50.96 -23.90 20.35
N VAL A 135 50.46 -25.05 20.81
CA VAL A 135 49.03 -25.35 20.88
C VAL A 135 48.56 -25.30 22.34
N LYS A 136 47.42 -24.64 22.57
CA LYS A 136 46.72 -24.70 23.85
C LYS A 136 45.88 -25.98 23.88
N VAL A 137 46.09 -26.80 24.90
CA VAL A 137 45.34 -28.04 25.13
C VAL A 137 44.40 -27.79 26.31
N THR A 138 43.11 -28.00 26.07
CA THR A 138 42.03 -27.87 27.07
C THR A 138 41.51 -29.25 27.44
N PHE A 139 41.01 -29.39 28.66
CA PHE A 139 40.55 -30.64 29.26
C PHE A 139 39.05 -30.58 29.48
N GLU A 140 38.36 -31.73 29.40
CA GLU A 140 36.92 -31.81 29.62
C GLU A 140 36.54 -32.41 30.98
N ASN A 141 37.38 -33.29 31.54
CA ASN A 141 37.08 -34.06 32.75
C ASN A 141 38.17 -33.86 33.82
N ILE A 142 38.35 -32.63 34.33
CA ILE A 142 39.24 -32.39 35.47
C ILE A 142 38.46 -32.67 36.76
N ASP A 143 38.99 -33.47 37.69
CA ASP A 143 38.39 -33.68 39.02
C ASP A 143 39.33 -33.17 40.12
N PRO A 144 38.88 -32.28 41.02
CA PRO A 144 37.63 -31.51 40.93
C PRO A 144 37.64 -30.53 39.74
N ASP A 145 36.46 -30.14 39.24
CA ASP A 145 36.30 -29.28 38.04
C ASP A 145 37.05 -27.93 38.14
N ASP A 146 37.37 -27.47 39.35
CA ASP A 146 38.10 -26.23 39.66
C ASP A 146 39.56 -26.46 40.06
N GLY A 147 40.06 -27.70 39.93
CA GLY A 147 41.44 -28.08 40.13
C GLY A 147 42.39 -27.33 39.19
N SER A 148 43.55 -26.93 39.70
CA SER A 148 44.54 -26.17 38.93
C SER A 148 45.53 -27.09 38.23
N LEU A 149 45.65 -26.99 36.90
CA LEU A 149 46.60 -27.80 36.13
C LEU A 149 48.07 -27.45 36.42
N THR A 150 48.35 -26.38 37.18
CA THR A 150 49.71 -26.12 37.70
C THR A 150 50.09 -27.04 38.86
N THR A 151 49.14 -27.78 39.43
CA THR A 151 49.41 -28.82 40.45
C THR A 151 49.77 -30.18 39.85
N VAL A 152 49.57 -30.37 38.54
CA VAL A 152 49.93 -31.59 37.82
C VAL A 152 51.36 -31.46 37.28
N GLU A 153 52.18 -32.49 37.47
CA GLU A 153 53.52 -32.55 36.88
C GLU A 153 53.44 -33.05 35.43
N TRP A 154 53.69 -32.15 34.48
CA TRP A 154 53.64 -32.45 33.05
C TRP A 154 55.02 -32.81 32.51
N VAL A 155 55.13 -33.98 31.90
CA VAL A 155 56.38 -34.46 31.31
C VAL A 155 56.12 -34.88 29.88
N VAL A 156 56.98 -34.42 28.97
CA VAL A 156 57.05 -34.96 27.61
C VAL A 156 58.13 -36.03 27.59
N GLY A 157 57.71 -37.29 27.52
CA GLY A 157 58.60 -38.43 27.38
C GLY A 157 58.87 -38.74 25.90
N THR A 158 60.13 -39.00 25.57
CA THR A 158 60.54 -39.49 24.25
C THR A 158 60.63 -41.01 24.30
N GLU A 159 59.51 -41.73 24.19
CA GLU A 159 59.57 -43.16 23.85
C GLU A 159 59.92 -43.29 22.34
N GLY A 160 61.21 -43.11 22.03
CA GLY A 160 61.75 -43.21 20.67
C GLY A 160 62.77 -42.13 20.32
N GLU A 161 63.78 -42.49 19.53
CA GLU A 161 64.70 -41.54 18.89
C GLU A 161 63.96 -40.86 17.73
N ASP A 162 63.32 -39.70 17.98
CA ASP A 162 63.53 -38.48 17.17
C ASP A 162 62.52 -37.30 17.33
N GLY A 163 61.61 -37.31 18.31
CA GLY A 163 60.69 -36.17 18.57
C GLY A 163 61.15 -35.17 19.65
N GLY A 164 60.43 -34.05 19.80
CA GLY A 164 60.65 -33.07 20.87
C GLY A 164 59.51 -32.09 21.04
N ALA A 165 59.04 -31.90 22.28
CA ALA A 165 58.11 -30.84 22.64
C ALA A 165 58.41 -30.31 24.05
N GLU A 166 58.02 -29.07 24.29
CA GLU A 166 58.01 -28.44 25.62
C GLU A 166 56.57 -28.26 26.07
N VAL A 167 56.31 -28.46 27.36
CA VAL A 167 54.99 -28.27 27.96
C VAL A 167 55.09 -27.24 29.09
N THR A 168 54.14 -26.32 29.12
CA THR A 168 53.92 -25.41 30.25
C THR A 168 52.45 -25.43 30.63
N ALA A 169 52.12 -25.10 31.87
CA ALA A 169 50.74 -25.09 32.36
C ALA A 169 50.39 -23.73 32.95
N ASP A 170 49.14 -23.32 32.77
CA ASP A 170 48.46 -22.37 33.66
C ASP A 170 47.39 -23.11 34.46
N ASP A 171 46.59 -22.39 35.25
CA ASP A 171 45.60 -23.04 36.12
C ASP A 171 44.55 -23.86 35.34
N ASN A 172 44.28 -23.55 34.07
CA ASN A 172 43.15 -24.12 33.32
C ASN A 172 43.55 -24.90 32.06
N CYS A 173 44.76 -24.71 31.54
CA CYS A 173 45.21 -25.39 30.34
C CYS A 173 46.73 -25.62 30.32
N ILE A 174 47.16 -26.47 29.41
CA ILE A 174 48.58 -26.61 29.07
C ILE A 174 48.87 -26.05 27.69
N TYR A 175 50.11 -25.65 27.48
CA TYR A 175 50.66 -25.15 26.24
C TYR A 175 51.78 -26.07 25.79
N VAL A 176 51.57 -26.75 24.67
CA VAL A 176 52.52 -27.69 24.08
C VAL A 176 53.20 -27.02 22.90
N THR A 177 54.52 -26.87 22.96
CA THR A 177 55.34 -26.29 21.88
C THR A 177 56.15 -27.39 21.20
N GLY A 178 55.95 -27.58 19.90
CA GLY A 178 56.73 -28.57 19.14
C GLY A 178 58.14 -28.06 18.86
N THR A 179 59.17 -28.78 19.29
CA THR A 179 60.59 -28.39 19.10
C THR A 179 61.32 -29.27 18.10
N ARG A 180 60.81 -30.46 17.80
CA ARG A 180 61.38 -31.37 16.80
C ARG A 180 60.33 -32.32 16.22
N ILE A 181 60.34 -32.48 14.90
CA ILE A 181 59.40 -33.35 14.15
C ILE A 181 59.50 -34.79 14.66
N GLY A 182 58.37 -35.41 14.92
CA GLY A 182 58.28 -36.78 15.43
C GLY A 182 57.03 -37.00 16.28
N VAL A 183 56.95 -38.15 16.92
CA VAL A 183 55.90 -38.46 17.92
C VAL A 183 56.56 -38.53 19.28
N VAL A 184 55.97 -37.87 20.27
CA VAL A 184 56.37 -37.93 21.69
C VAL A 184 55.14 -38.20 22.54
N THR A 185 55.33 -38.66 23.78
CA THR A 185 54.20 -38.95 24.69
C THR A 185 54.17 -37.89 25.78
N LEU A 186 53.04 -37.20 25.93
CA LEU A 186 52.74 -36.36 27.08
C LEU A 186 52.24 -37.24 28.22
N TYR A 187 52.77 -37.03 29.42
CA TYR A 187 52.34 -37.66 30.66
C TYR A 187 51.95 -36.57 31.64
N GLY A 188 50.82 -36.72 32.32
CA GLY A 188 50.49 -35.92 33.50
C GLY A 188 50.57 -36.80 34.75
N TYR A 189 51.33 -36.33 35.73
CA TYR A 189 51.57 -37.02 36.99
C TYR A 189 50.89 -36.30 38.15
N ILE A 190 50.29 -37.07 39.03
CA ILE A 190 49.78 -36.63 40.33
C ILE A 190 50.44 -37.51 41.39
N ASP A 191 51.13 -36.89 42.36
CA ASP A 191 51.90 -37.58 43.40
C ASP A 191 52.86 -38.67 42.87
N GLY A 192 53.45 -38.43 41.68
CA GLY A 192 54.40 -39.33 41.02
C GLY A 192 53.75 -40.53 40.31
N VAL A 193 52.42 -40.58 40.22
CA VAL A 193 51.66 -41.58 39.47
C VAL A 193 51.19 -40.97 38.15
N VAL A 194 51.40 -41.68 37.04
CA VAL A 194 50.81 -41.31 35.74
C VAL A 194 49.30 -41.48 35.85
N ILE A 195 48.56 -40.39 35.72
CA ILE A 195 47.09 -40.43 35.68
C ILE A 195 46.64 -40.71 34.26
N ASP A 196 47.13 -39.93 33.29
CA ASP A 196 46.88 -40.15 31.89
C ASP A 196 48.09 -39.78 31.01
N ARG A 197 48.10 -40.31 29.79
CA ARG A 197 49.14 -40.04 28.79
C ARG A 197 48.57 -40.00 27.37
N GLN A 198 49.15 -39.16 26.53
CA GLN A 198 48.69 -38.97 25.15
C GLN A 198 49.85 -38.77 24.18
N GLU A 199 49.73 -39.33 22.97
CA GLU A 199 50.67 -39.04 21.88
C GLU A 199 50.50 -37.62 21.34
N ILE A 200 51.62 -36.90 21.26
CA ILE A 200 51.76 -35.63 20.55
C ILE A 200 52.44 -35.91 19.22
N VAL A 201 51.77 -35.56 18.12
CA VAL A 201 52.33 -35.64 16.76
C VAL A 201 52.86 -34.27 16.36
N ILE A 202 54.19 -34.14 16.24
CA ILE A 202 54.86 -32.93 15.76
C ILE A 202 55.19 -33.08 14.28
N LYS A 203 54.64 -32.21 13.45
CA LYS A 203 54.81 -32.24 11.98
C LYS A 203 55.35 -30.94 11.42
N GLU A 204 55.93 -31.02 10.22
CA GLU A 204 56.34 -29.83 9.48
C GLU A 204 55.11 -29.02 9.03
N ARG A 205 55.19 -27.69 9.11
CA ARG A 205 54.18 -26.80 8.53
C ARG A 205 54.51 -26.51 7.08
N ILE A 206 53.63 -26.90 6.17
CA ILE A 206 53.68 -26.55 4.76
C ILE A 206 52.83 -25.29 4.57
N PRO A 207 53.42 -24.10 4.39
CA PRO A 207 52.66 -22.86 4.32
C PRO A 207 51.85 -22.79 3.03
N VAL A 208 50.69 -22.11 3.08
CA VAL A 208 49.99 -21.70 1.86
C VAL A 208 50.85 -20.67 1.12
N THR A 209 51.05 -20.87 -0.17
CA THR A 209 51.81 -19.96 -1.04
C THR A 209 50.92 -19.19 -2.01
N SER A 210 49.78 -19.75 -2.40
CA SER A 210 48.77 -19.02 -3.16
C SER A 210 47.36 -19.53 -2.89
N VAL A 211 46.39 -18.62 -3.07
CA VAL A 211 44.97 -18.93 -3.14
C VAL A 211 44.46 -18.33 -4.44
N SER A 212 43.76 -19.11 -5.24
CA SER A 212 43.11 -18.67 -6.47
C SER A 212 41.60 -18.74 -6.32
N VAL A 213 40.90 -17.82 -7.00
CA VAL A 213 39.45 -17.67 -6.95
C VAL A 213 38.91 -17.69 -8.37
N THR A 214 37.93 -18.55 -8.63
CA THR A 214 37.21 -18.65 -9.89
C THR A 214 35.72 -18.47 -9.63
N LEU A 215 35.09 -17.56 -10.36
CA LEU A 215 33.65 -17.30 -10.28
C LEU A 215 32.94 -18.00 -11.43
N SER A 216 31.74 -18.54 -11.20
CA SER A 216 30.94 -19.16 -12.27
C SER A 216 30.43 -18.15 -13.31
N GLU A 217 30.31 -16.88 -12.92
CA GLU A 217 29.83 -15.77 -13.75
C GLU A 217 30.65 -14.51 -13.46
N GLN A 218 30.69 -13.58 -14.43
CA GLN A 218 31.32 -12.27 -14.27
C GLN A 218 30.29 -11.14 -14.11
N THR A 219 29.01 -11.42 -14.37
CA THR A 219 27.92 -10.46 -14.28
C THR A 219 26.66 -11.16 -13.78
N VAL A 220 26.00 -10.60 -12.76
CA VAL A 220 24.81 -11.18 -12.13
C VAL A 220 23.71 -10.11 -12.04
N GLN A 221 22.46 -10.48 -12.30
CA GLN A 221 21.32 -9.57 -12.11
C GLN A 221 20.92 -9.44 -10.63
N TYR A 222 20.16 -8.40 -10.29
CA TYR A 222 19.61 -8.22 -8.94
C TYR A 222 18.96 -9.50 -8.40
N GLY A 223 19.33 -9.90 -7.17
CA GLY A 223 18.85 -11.11 -6.52
C GLY A 223 19.37 -12.44 -7.10
N GLY A 224 20.18 -12.40 -8.17
CA GLY A 224 20.83 -13.58 -8.73
C GLY A 224 21.96 -14.11 -7.85
N SER A 225 22.52 -15.26 -8.20
CA SER A 225 23.61 -15.88 -7.45
C SER A 225 24.68 -16.45 -8.38
N LEU A 226 25.91 -16.46 -7.90
CA LEU A 226 27.03 -17.17 -8.51
C LEU A 226 27.68 -18.13 -7.51
N THR A 227 28.47 -19.06 -8.02
CA THR A 227 29.28 -19.96 -7.18
C THR A 227 30.76 -19.59 -7.27
N VAL A 228 31.47 -19.79 -6.16
CA VAL A 228 32.89 -19.52 -6.00
C VAL A 228 33.62 -20.84 -5.85
N SER A 229 34.62 -21.07 -6.70
CA SER A 229 35.58 -22.16 -6.56
C SER A 229 36.93 -21.61 -6.17
N THR A 230 37.58 -22.25 -5.20
CA THR A 230 38.89 -21.82 -4.70
C THR A 230 39.90 -22.95 -4.82
N TYR A 231 41.17 -22.59 -5.03
CA TYR A 231 42.26 -23.57 -5.06
C TYR A 231 43.48 -23.02 -4.33
N VAL A 232 43.94 -23.80 -3.35
CA VAL A 232 45.05 -23.48 -2.43
C VAL A 232 46.29 -24.24 -2.87
N GLN A 233 47.42 -23.54 -2.99
CA GLN A 233 48.72 -24.14 -3.28
C GLN A 233 49.71 -23.97 -2.11
N PRO A 234 50.63 -24.95 -1.92
CA PRO A 234 50.61 -26.25 -2.59
C PRO A 234 49.40 -27.09 -2.13
N SER A 235 49.01 -28.07 -2.93
CA SER A 235 47.80 -28.88 -2.65
C SER A 235 47.89 -29.69 -1.35
N ASN A 236 49.09 -29.81 -0.75
CA ASN A 236 49.37 -30.42 0.54
C ASN A 236 49.69 -29.42 1.66
N ALA A 237 49.40 -28.12 1.50
CA ALA A 237 49.56 -27.12 2.55
C ALA A 237 48.89 -27.54 3.88
N SER A 238 49.42 -27.11 5.01
CA SER A 238 48.96 -27.55 6.33
C SER A 238 47.59 -26.98 6.72
N LEU A 239 47.34 -25.70 6.41
CA LEU A 239 46.13 -24.96 6.81
C LEU A 239 45.37 -24.49 5.55
N LYS A 240 44.44 -25.31 5.05
CA LYS A 240 43.76 -25.05 3.77
C LYS A 240 42.34 -24.52 3.90
N ASP A 241 41.82 -24.39 5.11
CA ASP A 241 40.46 -23.91 5.31
C ASP A 241 40.33 -22.49 4.76
N VAL A 242 39.41 -22.34 3.82
CA VAL A 242 39.22 -21.09 3.06
C VAL A 242 38.07 -20.31 3.66
N VAL A 243 38.34 -19.05 4.00
CA VAL A 243 37.31 -18.07 4.34
C VAL A 243 37.06 -17.20 3.11
N ILE A 244 35.80 -17.18 2.65
CA ILE A 244 35.35 -16.36 1.53
C ILE A 244 34.62 -15.13 2.07
N THR A 245 34.99 -13.97 1.54
CA THR A 245 34.36 -12.68 1.85
C THR A 245 34.07 -11.93 0.56
N CYS A 246 33.12 -10.99 0.61
CA CYS A 246 32.85 -10.08 -0.50
C CYS A 246 32.88 -8.63 -0.03
N THR A 247 33.28 -7.72 -0.92
CA THR A 247 33.33 -6.30 -0.65
C THR A 247 32.87 -5.52 -1.89
N PRO A 248 32.01 -4.51 -1.75
CA PRO A 248 31.40 -4.06 -0.50
C PRO A 248 30.24 -4.97 -0.05
N SER A 249 30.13 -5.21 1.26
CA SER A 249 29.19 -6.21 1.84
C SER A 249 27.71 -5.81 1.78
N ASN A 250 27.39 -4.56 1.44
CA ASN A 250 26.01 -4.12 1.20
C ASN A 250 25.50 -4.53 -0.20
N LEU A 251 26.39 -4.91 -1.11
CA LEU A 251 26.02 -5.27 -2.48
C LEU A 251 25.79 -6.78 -2.67
N ALA A 252 26.41 -7.62 -1.85
CA ALA A 252 26.24 -9.07 -1.95
C ALA A 252 26.46 -9.74 -0.59
N THR A 253 25.93 -10.96 -0.44
CA THR A 253 26.13 -11.80 0.74
C THR A 253 26.76 -13.12 0.35
N VAL A 254 27.57 -13.69 1.25
CA VAL A 254 28.25 -14.97 1.05
C VAL A 254 27.63 -16.02 1.98
N SER A 255 27.27 -17.18 1.44
CA SER A 255 26.80 -18.33 2.22
C SER A 255 27.48 -19.59 1.68
N GLY A 256 28.47 -20.10 2.42
CA GLY A 256 29.35 -21.16 1.93
C GLY A 256 30.09 -20.70 0.66
N ASN A 257 29.95 -21.47 -0.41
CA ASN A 257 30.58 -21.17 -1.70
C ASN A 257 29.66 -20.41 -2.68
N THR A 258 28.49 -19.95 -2.21
CA THR A 258 27.53 -19.20 -3.04
C THR A 258 27.53 -17.74 -2.62
N ILE A 259 27.54 -16.85 -3.62
CA ILE A 259 27.37 -15.41 -3.42
C ILE A 259 26.03 -15.01 -4.04
N THR A 260 25.22 -14.29 -3.28
CA THR A 260 23.93 -13.75 -3.73
C THR A 260 24.02 -12.24 -3.85
N ALA A 261 23.68 -11.74 -5.05
CA ALA A 261 23.64 -10.31 -5.35
C ALA A 261 22.45 -9.64 -4.68
N GLY A 262 22.65 -8.42 -4.17
CA GLY A 262 21.60 -7.54 -3.70
C GLY A 262 20.86 -6.85 -4.86
N ASN A 263 20.11 -5.80 -4.54
CA ASN A 263 19.28 -5.04 -5.49
C ASN A 263 19.91 -3.71 -5.92
N GLN A 264 21.24 -3.61 -5.88
CA GLN A 264 21.96 -2.40 -6.24
C GLN A 264 23.10 -2.74 -7.20
N ALA A 265 23.22 -1.98 -8.27
CA ALA A 265 24.29 -2.13 -9.24
C ALA A 265 25.66 -1.75 -8.65
N GLY A 266 26.70 -2.44 -9.11
CA GLY A 266 28.08 -2.14 -8.71
C GLY A 266 29.01 -3.34 -8.87
N THR A 267 30.30 -3.08 -8.73
CA THR A 267 31.35 -4.10 -8.75
C THR A 267 31.56 -4.66 -7.34
N VAL A 268 31.65 -5.99 -7.25
CA VAL A 268 31.92 -6.71 -6.00
C VAL A 268 33.22 -7.50 -6.15
N THR A 269 34.16 -7.27 -5.24
CA THR A 269 35.39 -8.05 -5.10
C THR A 269 35.16 -9.20 -4.13
N VAL A 270 35.39 -10.42 -4.60
CA VAL A 270 35.38 -11.65 -3.81
C VAL A 270 36.81 -11.94 -3.38
N ARG A 271 37.02 -12.16 -2.08
CA ARG A 271 38.32 -12.50 -1.50
C ARG A 271 38.24 -13.83 -0.78
N ALA A 272 39.06 -14.78 -1.20
CA ALA A 272 39.27 -16.05 -0.50
C ALA A 272 40.60 -16.02 0.24
N THR A 273 40.61 -16.40 1.51
CA THR A 273 41.81 -16.39 2.36
C THR A 273 42.01 -17.74 3.03
N ALA A 274 43.22 -18.29 2.96
CA ALA A 274 43.67 -19.46 3.70
C ALA A 274 45.05 -19.17 4.29
N ASP A 275 45.23 -19.44 5.58
CA ASP A 275 46.51 -19.24 6.29
C ASP A 275 47.12 -17.82 6.10
N GLY A 276 46.25 -16.79 6.08
CA GLY A 276 46.64 -15.40 5.86
C GLY A 276 46.96 -15.01 4.40
N VAL A 277 47.07 -15.98 3.49
CA VAL A 277 47.27 -15.74 2.05
C VAL A 277 45.91 -15.63 1.37
N SER A 278 45.77 -14.66 0.45
CA SER A 278 44.50 -14.41 -0.22
C SER A 278 44.60 -14.27 -1.73
N GLY A 279 43.55 -14.73 -2.42
CA GLY A 279 43.27 -14.47 -3.83
C GLY A 279 41.99 -13.68 -3.98
N THR A 280 41.84 -12.97 -5.11
CA THR A 280 40.65 -12.17 -5.40
C THR A 280 40.12 -12.40 -6.81
N ALA A 281 38.82 -12.22 -6.99
CA ALA A 281 38.15 -12.11 -8.28
C ALA A 281 37.03 -11.07 -8.17
N GLU A 282 36.59 -10.50 -9.28
CA GLU A 282 35.53 -9.49 -9.29
C GLU A 282 34.37 -9.93 -10.18
N PHE A 283 33.16 -9.48 -9.84
CA PHE A 283 31.99 -9.57 -10.70
C PHE A 283 31.16 -8.29 -10.61
N GLU A 284 30.30 -8.08 -11.60
CA GLU A 284 29.42 -6.92 -11.68
C GLU A 284 27.96 -7.30 -11.39
N ILE A 285 27.30 -6.52 -10.55
CA ILE A 285 25.85 -6.60 -10.35
C ILE A 285 25.19 -5.58 -11.27
N VAL A 286 24.25 -6.04 -12.09
CA VAL A 286 23.52 -5.21 -13.05
C VAL A 286 22.01 -5.26 -12.81
N ALA A 287 21.33 -4.16 -13.10
CA ALA A 287 19.88 -4.14 -13.07
C ALA A 287 19.27 -5.08 -14.13
N PRO A 288 18.13 -5.73 -13.87
CA PRO A 288 17.38 -6.40 -14.93
C PRO A 288 16.84 -5.35 -15.92
N PRO A 289 16.40 -5.78 -17.12
CA PRO A 289 15.73 -4.88 -18.06
C PRO A 289 14.58 -4.11 -17.39
N LEU A 290 14.55 -2.79 -17.58
CA LEU A 290 13.53 -1.92 -17.01
C LEU A 290 12.16 -2.27 -17.59
N THR A 291 11.18 -2.47 -16.72
CA THR A 291 9.76 -2.55 -17.07
C THR A 291 8.97 -1.62 -16.17
N LEU A 292 7.96 -0.97 -16.74
CA LEU A 292 7.12 0.01 -16.06
C LEU A 292 5.68 -0.51 -15.97
N THR A 293 5.00 -0.22 -14.87
CA THR A 293 3.58 -0.54 -14.67
C THR A 293 2.85 0.69 -14.13
N ILE A 294 1.69 0.99 -14.71
CA ILE A 294 0.79 2.04 -14.22
C ILE A 294 -0.38 1.39 -13.48
N LYS A 295 -0.70 1.91 -12.30
CA LYS A 295 -1.92 1.60 -11.54
C LYS A 295 -2.76 2.86 -11.39
N GLY A 296 -4.07 2.72 -11.49
CA GLY A 296 -5.01 3.82 -11.20
C GLY A 296 -5.40 3.81 -9.73
N GLU A 297 -5.36 4.99 -9.10
CA GLU A 297 -5.82 5.25 -7.74
C GLU A 297 -6.87 6.37 -7.75
N GLY A 298 -7.85 6.30 -6.85
CA GLY A 298 -8.87 7.34 -6.73
C GLY A 298 -9.95 7.31 -7.81
N PHE A 299 -10.09 6.22 -8.57
CA PHE A 299 -11.23 5.98 -9.46
C PHE A 299 -12.52 5.53 -8.72
N GLY A 300 -12.47 5.40 -7.38
CA GLY A 300 -13.59 5.03 -6.50
C GLY A 300 -13.45 3.62 -5.90
N ASP A 301 -13.91 3.43 -4.65
CA ASP A 301 -13.83 2.15 -3.94
C ASP A 301 -14.68 1.08 -4.64
N GLY A 302 -14.02 0.02 -5.11
CA GLY A 302 -14.68 -1.14 -5.74
C GLY A 302 -14.80 -1.10 -7.27
N ASN A 303 -14.31 -0.05 -7.95
CA ASN A 303 -14.38 0.04 -9.41
C ASN A 303 -13.00 -0.17 -10.07
N SER A 304 -12.76 -1.36 -10.62
CA SER A 304 -11.59 -1.71 -11.47
C SER A 304 -11.52 -1.00 -12.84
N TYR A 305 -12.21 0.14 -13.04
CA TYR A 305 -12.72 0.50 -14.37
C TYR A 305 -12.28 1.84 -14.96
N ASN A 306 -11.34 2.55 -14.32
CA ASN A 306 -10.64 3.71 -14.87
C ASN A 306 -11.56 4.82 -15.46
N PHE A 307 -12.75 4.99 -14.88
CA PHE A 307 -13.78 5.92 -15.38
C PHE A 307 -13.73 7.28 -14.68
N LEU A 308 -13.89 8.35 -15.45
CA LEU A 308 -14.03 9.73 -14.99
C LEU A 308 -15.37 10.32 -15.46
N SER A 309 -15.99 11.20 -14.66
CA SER A 309 -17.11 12.05 -15.09
C SER A 309 -16.73 13.53 -15.00
N PRO A 310 -16.30 14.14 -16.11
CA PRO A 310 -15.73 15.49 -16.13
C PRO A 310 -16.72 16.60 -15.78
N ASP A 311 -18.02 16.35 -15.92
CA ASP A 311 -19.11 17.26 -15.57
C ASP A 311 -19.94 16.76 -14.38
N THR A 312 -19.48 15.70 -13.69
CA THR A 312 -20.18 15.02 -12.58
C THR A 312 -21.56 14.46 -12.92
N SER A 313 -21.92 14.43 -14.21
CA SER A 313 -23.23 13.97 -14.66
C SER A 313 -23.47 12.49 -14.33
N VAL A 314 -22.40 11.71 -14.13
CA VAL A 314 -22.44 10.32 -13.62
C VAL A 314 -21.90 10.29 -12.19
N GLY A 315 -22.79 10.37 -11.20
CA GLY A 315 -22.49 10.65 -9.78
C GLY A 315 -21.61 9.64 -9.02
N ASN A 316 -21.17 8.54 -9.65
CA ASN A 316 -20.26 7.56 -9.05
C ASN A 316 -18.84 7.60 -9.65
N PHE A 317 -18.59 8.45 -10.64
CA PHE A 317 -17.27 8.59 -11.26
C PHE A 317 -16.67 9.95 -10.90
N PRO A 318 -15.41 10.00 -10.45
CA PRO A 318 -14.74 11.25 -10.10
C PRO A 318 -14.41 12.07 -11.35
N THR A 319 -14.20 13.38 -11.21
CA THR A 319 -13.74 14.25 -12.32
C THR A 319 -12.27 14.00 -12.67
N SER A 320 -11.48 13.53 -11.70
CA SER A 320 -10.06 13.27 -11.81
C SER A 320 -9.62 12.11 -10.93
N ALA A 321 -8.56 11.41 -11.31
CA ALA A 321 -7.96 10.30 -10.56
C ALA A 321 -6.44 10.30 -10.76
N ARG A 322 -5.70 9.60 -9.90
CA ARG A 322 -4.24 9.56 -9.97
C ARG A 322 -3.76 8.29 -10.65
N LEU A 323 -2.81 8.40 -11.56
CA LEU A 323 -2.06 7.26 -12.08
C LEU A 323 -0.72 7.17 -11.34
N VAL A 324 -0.44 6.01 -10.78
CA VAL A 324 0.79 5.71 -10.06
C VAL A 324 1.67 4.84 -10.95
N LEU A 325 2.83 5.38 -11.30
CA LEU A 325 3.87 4.68 -12.05
C LEU A 325 4.77 3.91 -11.08
N SER A 326 5.14 2.69 -11.46
CA SER A 326 6.06 1.83 -10.73
C SER A 326 7.03 1.14 -11.69
N ALA A 327 8.23 0.83 -11.23
CA ALA A 327 9.22 0.04 -11.94
C ALA A 327 9.37 -1.35 -11.31
N ASN A 328 9.95 -2.30 -12.04
CA ASN A 328 10.23 -3.65 -11.55
C ASN A 328 11.38 -3.75 -10.54
N TYR A 329 12.12 -2.67 -10.28
CA TYR A 329 13.15 -2.59 -9.26
C TYR A 329 13.32 -1.16 -8.74
N GLU A 330 13.96 -1.04 -7.58
CA GLU A 330 14.20 0.24 -6.90
C GLU A 330 15.39 1.02 -7.50
N GLY A 331 15.43 2.34 -7.28
CA GLY A 331 16.50 3.21 -7.79
C GLY A 331 16.26 3.75 -9.20
N VAL A 332 15.18 3.34 -9.88
CA VAL A 332 14.70 4.01 -11.09
C VAL A 332 14.15 5.39 -10.72
N ASP A 333 14.68 6.43 -11.35
CA ASP A 333 14.25 7.81 -11.13
C ASP A 333 12.94 8.10 -11.89
N LEU A 334 11.81 7.70 -11.29
CA LEU A 334 10.48 7.88 -11.86
C LEU A 334 10.03 9.35 -11.92
N SER A 335 10.74 10.28 -11.27
CA SER A 335 10.44 11.72 -11.36
C SER A 335 10.69 12.29 -12.77
N LYS A 336 11.48 11.58 -13.59
CA LYS A 336 11.73 11.89 -14.99
C LYS A 336 10.60 11.47 -15.93
N ALA A 337 9.53 10.86 -15.41
CA ALA A 337 8.44 10.36 -16.22
C ALA A 337 7.82 11.47 -17.08
N VAL A 338 7.76 11.22 -18.39
CA VAL A 338 7.02 12.07 -19.32
C VAL A 338 5.64 11.46 -19.53
N TRP A 339 4.62 12.16 -19.05
CA TRP A 339 3.21 11.75 -19.19
C TRP A 339 2.58 12.39 -20.43
N THR A 340 1.88 11.58 -21.21
CA THR A 340 1.14 12.04 -22.40
C THR A 340 -0.22 11.37 -22.48
N SER A 341 -1.18 12.03 -23.13
CA SER A 341 -2.49 11.48 -23.44
C SER A 341 -2.64 11.37 -24.95
N SER A 342 -3.20 10.26 -25.43
CA SER A 342 -3.53 10.10 -26.85
C SER A 342 -4.57 11.11 -27.34
N ASP A 343 -5.42 11.63 -26.44
CA ASP A 343 -6.35 12.72 -26.74
C ASP A 343 -6.65 13.56 -25.48
N ALA A 344 -6.00 14.74 -25.40
CA ALA A 344 -6.15 15.67 -24.29
C ALA A 344 -7.55 16.32 -24.20
N ASN A 345 -8.35 16.26 -25.27
CA ASN A 345 -9.74 16.74 -25.24
C ASN A 345 -10.67 15.75 -24.54
N ILE A 346 -10.25 14.49 -24.37
CA ILE A 346 -10.99 13.45 -23.65
C ILE A 346 -10.44 13.31 -22.23
N VAL A 347 -9.14 13.05 -22.08
CA VAL A 347 -8.46 12.95 -20.78
C VAL A 347 -7.17 13.74 -20.84
N LYS A 348 -7.01 14.70 -19.94
CA LYS A 348 -5.74 15.41 -19.73
C LYS A 348 -4.95 14.72 -18.62
N VAL A 349 -3.64 14.62 -18.77
CA VAL A 349 -2.72 14.15 -17.72
C VAL A 349 -1.70 15.25 -17.42
N ASP A 350 -1.33 15.43 -16.15
CA ASP A 350 -0.25 16.33 -15.74
C ASP A 350 1.08 15.59 -15.49
N ALA A 351 2.10 16.33 -15.04
CA ALA A 351 3.44 15.78 -14.80
C ALA A 351 3.50 14.76 -13.65
N ASP A 352 2.53 14.81 -12.72
CA ASP A 352 2.47 13.95 -11.54
C ASP A 352 1.56 12.72 -11.77
N GLY A 353 1.08 12.53 -13.00
CA GLY A 353 0.20 11.43 -13.38
C GLY A 353 -1.26 11.65 -12.97
N MET A 354 -1.66 12.86 -12.58
CA MET A 354 -3.06 13.17 -12.31
C MET A 354 -3.82 13.30 -13.61
N VAL A 355 -4.83 12.44 -13.80
CA VAL A 355 -5.70 12.46 -14.97
C VAL A 355 -6.99 13.18 -14.66
N THR A 356 -7.43 14.05 -15.57
CA THR A 356 -8.68 14.81 -15.48
C THR A 356 -9.49 14.55 -16.73
N GLY A 357 -10.77 14.21 -16.56
CA GLY A 357 -11.69 14.10 -17.68
C GLY A 357 -11.93 15.50 -18.27
N MET A 358 -11.94 15.60 -19.59
CA MET A 358 -12.21 16.85 -20.31
C MET A 358 -13.42 16.71 -21.23
N GLY A 359 -13.61 15.52 -21.82
CA GLY A 359 -14.60 15.24 -22.85
C GLY A 359 -15.11 13.80 -22.75
N HIS A 360 -16.05 13.45 -23.60
CA HIS A 360 -16.59 12.09 -23.64
C HIS A 360 -15.74 11.21 -24.57
N GLY A 361 -15.33 10.02 -24.11
CA GLY A 361 -14.59 9.05 -24.93
C GLY A 361 -13.53 8.27 -24.14
N THR A 362 -12.58 7.67 -24.87
CA THR A 362 -11.46 6.92 -24.30
C THR A 362 -10.13 7.52 -24.75
N ALA A 363 -9.18 7.64 -23.82
CA ALA A 363 -7.81 8.04 -24.13
C ALA A 363 -6.82 7.08 -23.48
N VAL A 364 -5.72 6.81 -24.16
CA VAL A 364 -4.59 6.05 -23.62
C VAL A 364 -3.59 7.05 -23.07
N VAL A 365 -3.35 6.94 -21.76
CA VAL A 365 -2.31 7.72 -21.08
C VAL A 365 -1.03 6.91 -21.09
N THR A 366 0.08 7.53 -21.47
CA THR A 366 1.40 6.90 -21.56
C THR A 366 2.37 7.61 -20.63
N ALA A 367 3.10 6.84 -19.82
CA ALA A 367 4.25 7.31 -19.06
C ALA A 367 5.53 6.72 -19.68
N GLU A 368 6.54 7.56 -19.88
CA GLU A 368 7.83 7.17 -20.43
C GLU A 368 8.97 7.58 -19.49
N VAL A 369 9.84 6.62 -19.14
CA VAL A 369 11.07 6.84 -18.36
C VAL A 369 12.21 6.12 -19.08
N ASP A 370 13.31 6.84 -19.35
CA ASP A 370 14.51 6.30 -20.01
C ASP A 370 14.21 5.50 -21.31
N GLY A 371 13.20 5.94 -22.08
CA GLY A 371 12.78 5.31 -23.33
C GLY A 371 11.85 4.09 -23.19
N VAL A 372 11.59 3.62 -21.96
CA VAL A 372 10.63 2.55 -21.67
C VAL A 372 9.25 3.16 -21.42
N LYS A 373 8.21 2.57 -22.00
CA LYS A 373 6.83 3.08 -21.91
C LYS A 373 5.91 2.13 -21.14
N ALA A 374 5.02 2.69 -20.34
CA ALA A 374 3.84 2.02 -19.83
C ALA A 374 2.58 2.78 -20.27
N THR A 375 1.50 2.07 -20.52
CA THR A 375 0.22 2.66 -20.95
C THR A 375 -0.91 2.30 -20.00
N TYR A 376 -1.88 3.21 -19.91
CA TYR A 376 -3.07 3.04 -19.09
C TYR A 376 -4.27 3.66 -19.79
N THR A 377 -5.30 2.85 -20.03
CA THR A 377 -6.51 3.33 -20.69
C THR A 377 -7.43 3.97 -19.67
N VAL A 378 -7.77 5.24 -19.90
CA VAL A 378 -8.71 6.02 -19.09
C VAL A 378 -9.94 6.33 -19.92
N ARG A 379 -11.12 6.20 -19.31
CA ARG A 379 -12.40 6.45 -19.95
C ARG A 379 -13.05 7.66 -19.30
N SER A 380 -13.47 8.64 -20.08
CA SER A 380 -14.14 9.84 -19.58
C SER A 380 -15.55 9.93 -20.16
N VAL A 381 -16.50 10.20 -19.27
CA VAL A 381 -17.90 9.89 -19.49
C VAL A 381 -18.80 11.03 -19.02
N LYS A 382 -19.55 11.59 -19.95
CA LYS A 382 -20.59 12.59 -19.72
C LYS A 382 -21.94 12.00 -20.09
N LYS A 383 -23.03 12.42 -19.42
CA LYS A 383 -24.37 12.25 -19.96
C LYS A 383 -24.45 13.10 -21.23
N SER A 384 -24.68 12.48 -22.39
CA SER A 384 -24.96 13.26 -23.60
C SER A 384 -26.36 13.88 -23.47
N SER A 385 -26.63 14.92 -24.24
CA SER A 385 -27.94 15.57 -24.32
C SER A 385 -28.55 15.27 -25.69
N PHE A 386 -29.57 14.40 -25.78
CA PHE A 386 -30.30 14.16 -27.02
C PHE A 386 -31.42 15.18 -27.16
N GLY A 387 -31.34 16.04 -28.18
CA GLY A 387 -32.46 16.90 -28.57
C GLY A 387 -33.49 16.12 -29.39
N ILE A 388 -34.68 15.90 -28.84
CA ILE A 388 -35.83 15.38 -29.59
C ILE A 388 -36.39 16.51 -30.44
N LYS A 389 -36.25 16.39 -31.77
CA LYS A 389 -36.89 17.26 -32.74
C LYS A 389 -38.21 16.65 -33.19
N LEU A 390 -39.32 17.28 -32.82
CA LEU A 390 -40.64 16.94 -33.36
C LEU A 390 -40.74 17.49 -34.79
N VAL A 391 -40.86 16.62 -35.80
CA VAL A 391 -41.04 17.00 -37.21
C VAL A 391 -42.41 16.52 -37.69
N ASN A 392 -43.22 17.42 -38.22
CA ASN A 392 -44.49 17.09 -38.87
C ASN A 392 -44.23 16.75 -40.35
N TYR A 393 -44.70 15.61 -40.85
CA TYR A 393 -44.48 15.16 -42.23
C TYR A 393 -45.80 14.76 -42.89
N TYR A 394 -46.22 15.50 -43.92
CA TYR A 394 -47.15 15.00 -44.94
C TYR A 394 -46.61 15.29 -46.33
N GLY A 395 -46.47 14.22 -47.13
CA GLY A 395 -46.10 14.27 -48.53
C GLY A 395 -47.32 14.40 -49.46
N LYS A 396 -47.13 15.23 -50.50
CA LYS A 396 -47.97 15.51 -51.70
C LYS A 396 -48.92 16.74 -51.67
N THR A 397 -48.29 17.91 -51.80
CA THR A 397 -48.70 19.16 -52.56
C THR A 397 -49.75 20.12 -51.95
N PRO A 398 -49.77 21.44 -52.31
CA PRO A 398 -49.36 22.52 -51.40
C PRO A 398 -50.48 23.53 -51.07
N VAL A 399 -50.49 24.04 -49.84
CA VAL A 399 -51.12 25.34 -49.52
C VAL A 399 -50.07 26.19 -48.79
N SER A 400 -49.64 27.24 -49.49
CA SER A 400 -48.40 27.99 -49.29
C SER A 400 -48.42 29.00 -48.12
N SER A 401 -48.82 28.59 -46.92
CA SER A 401 -48.69 29.45 -45.73
C SER A 401 -48.57 28.68 -44.40
N ILE A 402 -47.78 27.61 -44.35
CA ILE A 402 -47.49 26.91 -43.09
C ILE A 402 -46.03 27.18 -42.69
N SER A 403 -45.85 28.11 -41.75
CA SER A 403 -44.62 28.28 -40.99
C SER A 403 -44.80 27.76 -39.55
N THR A 404 -44.05 26.68 -39.23
CA THR A 404 -43.40 26.28 -37.94
C THR A 404 -44.25 26.01 -36.67
N PRO A 405 -43.88 25.02 -35.81
CA PRO A 405 -42.74 25.18 -34.89
C PRO A 405 -41.80 23.96 -34.76
N GLU A 406 -40.49 24.21 -34.58
CA GLU A 406 -39.59 23.30 -33.86
C GLU A 406 -39.80 23.50 -32.36
N LYS A 407 -40.13 22.43 -31.62
CA LYS A 407 -39.85 22.36 -30.18
C LYS A 407 -38.81 21.26 -29.97
N ILE A 408 -37.64 21.65 -29.48
CA ILE A 408 -36.57 20.73 -29.09
C ILE A 408 -36.77 20.40 -27.61
N TYR A 409 -37.02 19.13 -27.30
CA TYR A 409 -36.94 18.64 -25.92
C TYR A 409 -35.57 18.01 -25.73
N ILE A 410 -34.73 18.59 -24.87
CA ILE A 410 -33.43 18.02 -24.54
C ILE A 410 -33.65 16.96 -23.46
N VAL A 411 -33.31 15.71 -23.77
CA VAL A 411 -33.30 14.60 -22.83
C VAL A 411 -31.87 14.09 -22.73
N ASP A 412 -31.30 14.14 -21.54
CA ASP A 412 -29.92 13.72 -21.34
C ASP A 412 -29.79 12.19 -21.39
N TYR A 413 -29.17 11.64 -22.45
CA TYR A 413 -28.82 10.23 -22.63
C TYR A 413 -27.43 10.01 -23.22
N PHE A 414 -26.85 8.85 -22.94
CA PHE A 414 -25.47 8.44 -23.21
C PHE A 414 -25.19 7.96 -24.65
N ASP A 415 -23.92 8.03 -25.09
CA ASP A 415 -23.44 7.67 -26.43
C ASP A 415 -23.42 6.14 -26.73
N PRO A 416 -24.03 5.68 -27.84
CA PRO A 416 -24.04 4.27 -28.26
C PRO A 416 -22.68 3.66 -28.64
N ALA A 417 -21.60 4.44 -28.79
CA ALA A 417 -20.25 3.93 -29.10
C ALA A 417 -19.68 2.96 -28.03
N PHE A 418 -20.23 2.95 -26.82
CA PHE A 418 -19.84 2.02 -25.75
C PHE A 418 -20.50 0.64 -25.85
N ALA A 419 -21.46 0.42 -26.76
CA ALA A 419 -22.18 -0.84 -26.89
C ALA A 419 -21.30 -2.03 -27.36
N SER A 420 -20.15 -1.75 -27.98
CA SER A 420 -19.17 -2.77 -28.39
C SER A 420 -18.11 -3.09 -27.32
N ASP A 421 -18.11 -2.41 -26.17
CA ASP A 421 -17.14 -2.61 -25.11
C ASP A 421 -17.66 -3.62 -24.08
N ARG A 422 -16.97 -4.77 -23.96
CA ARG A 422 -17.32 -5.85 -23.02
C ARG A 422 -17.41 -5.36 -21.57
N ASN A 423 -16.57 -4.39 -21.19
CA ASN A 423 -16.57 -3.82 -19.84
C ASN A 423 -17.73 -2.85 -19.62
N ALA A 424 -18.34 -2.27 -20.65
CA ALA A 424 -19.59 -1.52 -20.49
C ALA A 424 -20.80 -2.45 -20.29
N PHE A 425 -20.74 -3.66 -20.85
CA PHE A 425 -21.75 -4.71 -20.71
C PHE A 425 -21.86 -5.22 -19.26
N ASP A 426 -20.71 -5.49 -18.63
CA ASP A 426 -20.65 -6.03 -17.26
C ASP A 426 -21.14 -5.04 -16.19
N PHE A 427 -21.13 -3.72 -16.46
CA PHE A 427 -21.60 -2.68 -15.53
C PHE A 427 -23.11 -2.44 -15.58
N GLY A 428 -23.84 -3.16 -16.44
CA GLY A 428 -25.26 -2.89 -16.67
C GLY A 428 -25.50 -1.46 -17.19
N LEU A 429 -24.45 -0.78 -17.66
CA LEU A 429 -24.55 0.52 -18.29
C LEU A 429 -25.52 0.41 -19.48
N TYR A 430 -25.50 -0.70 -20.22
CA TYR A 430 -26.48 -1.03 -21.27
C TYR A 430 -27.95 -0.94 -20.83
N ASN A 431 -28.30 -1.32 -19.60
CA ASN A 431 -29.67 -1.22 -19.07
C ASN A 431 -30.07 0.24 -18.73
N LEU A 432 -29.11 1.16 -18.64
CA LEU A 432 -29.40 2.60 -18.57
C LEU A 432 -29.70 3.19 -19.96
N TYR A 433 -29.48 2.43 -21.04
CA TYR A 433 -29.44 2.96 -22.42
C TYR A 433 -30.62 2.54 -23.28
N LYS A 434 -31.43 1.57 -22.85
CA LYS A 434 -32.66 1.22 -23.57
C LYS A 434 -33.76 2.20 -23.17
N VAL A 435 -33.98 3.19 -24.04
CA VAL A 435 -35.14 4.08 -23.93
C VAL A 435 -36.33 3.37 -24.55
N ASN A 436 -37.32 3.04 -23.73
CA ASN A 436 -38.59 2.50 -24.19
C ASN A 436 -39.59 3.65 -24.33
N LEU A 437 -40.31 3.66 -25.45
CA LEU A 437 -41.45 4.53 -25.67
C LEU A 437 -42.71 3.76 -25.32
N SER A 438 -43.55 4.34 -24.48
CA SER A 438 -44.93 3.91 -24.34
C SER A 438 -45.86 5.10 -24.51
N THR A 439 -47.01 4.84 -25.11
CA THR A 439 -48.06 5.82 -25.28
C THR A 439 -49.31 5.38 -24.53
N ASN A 440 -50.17 6.35 -24.21
CA ASN A 440 -51.51 6.09 -23.69
C ASN A 440 -52.52 6.94 -24.49
N GLY A 441 -53.75 6.46 -24.61
CA GLY A 441 -54.77 6.98 -25.51
C GLY A 441 -54.52 6.57 -26.97
N ASP A 442 -55.12 7.28 -27.92
CA ASP A 442 -55.03 7.00 -29.36
C ASP A 442 -53.71 7.52 -29.99
N LEU A 443 -52.63 7.49 -29.22
CA LEU A 443 -51.28 7.89 -29.65
C LEU A 443 -50.47 6.65 -30.00
N THR A 444 -49.69 6.73 -31.08
CA THR A 444 -48.63 5.78 -31.38
C THR A 444 -47.28 6.49 -31.34
N ALA A 445 -46.25 5.79 -30.86
CA ALA A 445 -44.89 6.33 -30.91
C ALA A 445 -43.90 5.23 -31.22
N HIS A 446 -42.89 5.56 -32.01
CA HIS A 446 -41.79 4.67 -32.36
C HIS A 446 -40.52 5.49 -32.59
N PHE A 447 -39.39 4.81 -32.64
CA PHE A 447 -38.12 5.44 -33.00
C PHE A 447 -37.90 5.35 -34.51
N GLU A 448 -37.47 6.46 -35.12
CA GLU A 448 -36.87 6.51 -36.45
C GLU A 448 -35.43 7.01 -36.30
N GLY A 449 -34.46 6.09 -36.38
CA GLY A 449 -33.07 6.36 -36.02
C GLY A 449 -32.94 6.81 -34.56
N ASN A 450 -32.29 7.95 -34.33
CA ASN A 450 -32.13 8.54 -32.99
C ASN A 450 -33.27 9.48 -32.58
N SER A 451 -34.38 9.52 -33.33
CA SER A 451 -35.52 10.42 -33.07
C SER A 451 -36.77 9.64 -32.66
N ALA A 452 -37.46 10.10 -31.62
CA ALA A 452 -38.79 9.61 -31.27
C ALA A 452 -39.84 10.31 -32.15
N VAL A 453 -40.63 9.53 -32.88
CA VAL A 453 -41.73 9.98 -33.72
C VAL A 453 -43.03 9.62 -33.02
N ILE A 454 -43.89 10.62 -32.81
CA ILE A 454 -45.21 10.45 -32.16
C ILE A 454 -46.27 10.76 -33.21
N ARG A 455 -47.25 9.86 -33.35
CA ARG A 455 -48.37 9.95 -34.29
C ARG A 455 -49.69 9.86 -33.54
N ALA A 456 -50.70 10.50 -34.10
CA ALA A 456 -52.10 10.38 -33.73
C ALA A 456 -52.90 10.36 -35.04
N ASP A 457 -53.89 9.46 -35.13
CA ASP A 457 -54.74 9.31 -36.32
C ASP A 457 -56.11 10.01 -36.14
N SER A 458 -56.29 10.72 -35.03
CA SER A 458 -57.50 11.49 -34.65
C SER A 458 -57.19 12.45 -33.50
N PRO A 459 -58.01 13.50 -33.26
CA PRO A 459 -57.87 14.34 -32.07
C PRO A 459 -57.97 13.52 -30.79
N CYS A 460 -56.94 13.59 -29.97
CA CYS A 460 -56.82 12.78 -28.78
C CYS A 460 -56.11 13.53 -27.65
N SER A 461 -56.33 13.06 -26.42
CA SER A 461 -55.53 13.43 -25.27
C SER A 461 -54.86 12.18 -24.75
N GLY A 462 -53.55 12.24 -24.56
CA GLY A 462 -52.77 11.11 -24.09
C GLY A 462 -51.47 11.58 -23.46
N SER A 463 -50.57 10.64 -23.25
CA SER A 463 -49.23 10.98 -22.80
C SER A 463 -48.22 10.02 -23.40
N VAL A 464 -47.01 10.53 -23.66
CA VAL A 464 -45.88 9.71 -24.11
C VAL A 464 -44.91 9.60 -22.96
N THR A 465 -44.71 8.37 -22.51
CA THR A 465 -43.78 8.07 -21.42
C THR A 465 -42.50 7.52 -22.01
N PHE A 466 -41.39 8.17 -21.67
CA PHE A 466 -40.04 7.69 -21.94
C PHE A 466 -39.58 6.97 -20.68
N SER A 467 -39.36 5.66 -20.78
CA SER A 467 -38.99 4.82 -19.64
C SER A 467 -37.64 4.16 -19.87
N LEU A 468 -36.82 4.14 -18.83
CA LEU A 468 -35.61 3.34 -18.78
C LEU A 468 -35.85 1.98 -18.14
N ASP A 469 -35.02 1.01 -18.53
CA ASP A 469 -35.02 -0.31 -17.88
C ASP A 469 -34.62 -0.21 -16.39
N ASN A 470 -34.01 0.91 -15.95
CA ASN A 470 -33.75 1.20 -14.53
C ASN A 470 -34.95 1.76 -13.74
N GLY A 471 -36.12 1.86 -14.37
CA GLY A 471 -37.38 2.27 -13.74
C GLY A 471 -37.63 3.77 -13.66
N LYS A 472 -36.70 4.64 -14.11
CA LYS A 472 -36.96 6.07 -14.22
C LYS A 472 -37.75 6.38 -15.49
N SER A 473 -38.74 7.26 -15.39
CA SER A 473 -39.54 7.69 -16.54
C SER A 473 -39.86 9.18 -16.54
N VAL A 474 -40.05 9.73 -17.73
CA VAL A 474 -40.57 11.08 -17.95
C VAL A 474 -41.85 10.95 -18.75
N ASN A 475 -42.95 11.47 -18.21
CA ASN A 475 -44.24 11.46 -18.86
C ASN A 475 -44.54 12.83 -19.47
N LEU A 476 -44.67 12.89 -20.79
CA LEU A 476 -45.02 14.11 -21.52
C LEU A 476 -46.51 14.07 -21.84
N PRO A 477 -47.35 14.95 -21.24
CA PRO A 477 -48.74 15.06 -21.64
C PRO A 477 -48.81 15.63 -23.07
N VAL A 478 -49.55 14.94 -23.94
CA VAL A 478 -49.80 15.34 -25.33
C VAL A 478 -51.29 15.52 -25.51
N THR A 479 -51.69 16.64 -26.07
CA THR A 479 -53.11 16.88 -26.38
C THR A 479 -53.21 17.50 -27.77
N MET A 480 -53.91 16.79 -28.65
CA MET A 480 -54.23 17.23 -30.00
C MET A 480 -55.73 17.52 -30.04
N LYS A 481 -56.10 18.81 -30.06
CA LYS A 481 -57.51 19.24 -30.06
C LYS A 481 -57.88 19.80 -31.42
N VAL A 482 -59.12 19.56 -31.84
CA VAL A 482 -59.74 20.24 -32.98
C VAL A 482 -59.66 21.75 -32.77
N GLN A 483 -58.94 22.42 -33.66
CA GLN A 483 -58.83 23.88 -33.74
C GLN A 483 -59.85 24.44 -34.72
N SER A 484 -60.03 23.78 -35.88
CA SER A 484 -60.98 24.21 -36.90
C SER A 484 -61.50 23.07 -37.78
N LEU A 485 -62.61 23.31 -38.48
CA LEU A 485 -63.20 22.42 -39.48
C LEU A 485 -63.26 23.15 -40.82
N THR A 486 -62.85 22.52 -41.92
CA THR A 486 -62.95 23.09 -43.28
C THR A 486 -63.89 22.28 -44.13
N PHE A 487 -64.81 22.94 -44.83
CA PHE A 487 -65.89 22.31 -45.57
C PHE A 487 -65.62 22.46 -47.07
N ILE A 488 -65.46 21.35 -47.78
CA ILE A 488 -65.13 21.34 -49.21
C ILE A 488 -66.17 20.52 -49.97
N GLY A 489 -66.68 21.08 -51.07
CA GLY A 489 -67.52 20.36 -52.01
C GLY A 489 -66.78 19.20 -52.66
N VAL A 490 -67.35 17.99 -52.61
CA VAL A 490 -66.72 16.75 -53.06
C VAL A 490 -66.50 16.75 -54.56
N ASP A 491 -67.47 17.23 -55.33
CA ASP A 491 -67.44 17.15 -56.80
C ASP A 491 -66.81 18.40 -57.42
N THR A 492 -67.01 19.57 -56.82
CA THR A 492 -66.54 20.86 -57.34
C THR A 492 -65.21 21.29 -56.73
N GLY A 493 -64.81 20.70 -55.60
CA GLY A 493 -63.66 21.16 -54.80
C GLY A 493 -63.88 22.54 -54.16
N LYS A 494 -65.10 23.09 -54.21
CA LYS A 494 -65.40 24.43 -53.70
C LYS A 494 -65.20 24.47 -52.18
N ASN A 495 -64.33 25.36 -51.71
CA ASN A 495 -64.18 25.61 -50.28
C ASN A 495 -65.32 26.50 -49.79
N TYR A 496 -66.20 25.93 -48.95
CA TYR A 496 -67.33 26.63 -48.36
C TYR A 496 -66.94 27.45 -47.13
N GLY A 497 -65.78 27.18 -46.54
CA GLY A 497 -65.21 27.95 -45.44
C GLY A 497 -64.55 27.08 -44.37
N THR A 498 -63.76 27.73 -43.52
CA THR A 498 -63.13 27.12 -42.34
C THR A 498 -63.69 27.74 -41.07
N VAL A 499 -64.21 26.90 -40.17
CA VAL A 499 -64.79 27.31 -38.89
C VAL A 499 -63.80 27.03 -37.77
N GLN A 500 -63.41 28.07 -37.04
CA GLN A 500 -62.62 27.92 -35.82
C GLN A 500 -63.50 27.43 -34.66
N LYS A 501 -62.87 26.89 -33.61
CA LYS A 501 -63.56 26.49 -32.38
C LYS A 501 -64.53 27.56 -31.84
N GLY A 502 -65.79 27.18 -31.61
CA GLY A 502 -66.84 28.11 -31.17
C GLY A 502 -67.54 28.88 -32.30
N GLY A 503 -67.10 28.70 -33.55
CA GLY A 503 -67.64 29.40 -34.71
C GLY A 503 -68.80 28.65 -35.38
N SER A 504 -69.42 29.33 -36.36
CA SER A 504 -70.44 28.76 -37.23
C SER A 504 -70.09 29.01 -38.70
N LEU A 505 -70.58 28.14 -39.59
CA LEU A 505 -70.55 28.34 -41.04
C LEU A 505 -71.96 28.31 -41.58
N SER A 506 -72.26 29.30 -42.42
CA SER A 506 -73.48 29.37 -43.22
C SER A 506 -73.17 29.07 -44.67
N ILE A 507 -73.74 27.98 -45.17
CA ILE A 507 -73.65 27.58 -46.58
C ILE A 507 -75.00 27.90 -47.21
N LEU A 508 -74.99 28.85 -48.15
CA LEU A 508 -76.15 29.20 -48.95
C LEU A 508 -76.14 28.38 -50.24
N HIS A 509 -77.17 27.56 -50.43
CA HIS A 509 -77.43 26.88 -51.69
C HIS A 509 -78.59 27.58 -52.39
N LYS A 510 -78.34 28.07 -53.61
CA LYS A 510 -79.37 28.64 -54.48
C LYS A 510 -79.82 27.55 -55.44
N ASP A 511 -81.02 27.04 -55.26
CA ASP A 511 -81.63 26.14 -56.24
C ASP A 511 -82.19 26.98 -57.38
N THR A 512 -81.63 26.84 -58.58
CA THR A 512 -82.10 27.54 -59.78
C THR A 512 -83.23 26.78 -60.49
N ASN A 513 -83.72 25.68 -59.92
CA ASN A 513 -84.77 24.85 -60.51
C ASN A 513 -86.17 25.32 -60.08
N PRO A 514 -87.09 25.66 -60.99
CA PRO A 514 -88.42 26.22 -60.65
C PRO A 514 -89.39 25.24 -59.97
N ASN A 515 -89.02 23.96 -59.82
CA ASN A 515 -89.85 22.93 -59.20
C ASN A 515 -89.29 22.54 -57.82
N PRO A 516 -89.98 22.90 -56.71
CA PRO A 516 -89.47 22.66 -55.37
C PRO A 516 -89.63 21.17 -55.03
N GLY A 517 -88.55 20.40 -55.14
CA GLY A 517 -88.56 19.00 -54.71
C GLY A 517 -87.52 18.04 -55.29
N SER A 518 -86.51 18.50 -56.05
CA SER A 518 -85.49 17.58 -56.59
C SER A 518 -84.07 18.16 -56.75
N GLY A 519 -83.71 19.22 -56.03
CA GLY A 519 -82.32 19.70 -56.00
C GLY A 519 -81.42 18.77 -55.19
N THR A 520 -80.39 18.18 -55.82
CA THR A 520 -79.34 17.44 -55.10
C THR A 520 -78.31 18.43 -54.58
N PHE A 521 -78.11 18.47 -53.27
CA PHE A 521 -77.00 19.22 -52.69
C PHE A 521 -75.69 18.55 -53.09
N GLU A 522 -74.68 19.37 -53.38
CA GLU A 522 -73.32 18.86 -53.52
C GLU A 522 -72.92 18.15 -52.22
N ALA A 523 -72.34 16.97 -52.34
CA ALA A 523 -71.72 16.28 -51.21
C ALA A 523 -70.62 17.18 -50.61
N ILE A 524 -70.63 17.40 -49.30
CA ILE A 524 -69.60 18.19 -48.62
C ILE A 524 -68.74 17.27 -47.77
N ARG A 525 -67.43 17.33 -48.01
CA ARG A 525 -66.40 16.69 -47.19
C ARG A 525 -65.91 17.68 -46.13
N VAL A 526 -65.84 17.20 -44.89
CA VAL A 526 -65.34 17.99 -43.75
C VAL A 526 -63.93 17.54 -43.42
N TYR A 527 -63.00 18.50 -43.40
CA TYR A 527 -61.62 18.32 -43.00
C TYR A 527 -61.43 18.85 -41.58
N CYS A 528 -60.95 18.01 -40.69
CA CYS A 528 -60.64 18.38 -39.32
C CYS A 528 -59.22 18.92 -39.25
N ASN A 529 -59.06 20.08 -38.62
CA ASN A 529 -57.77 20.61 -38.25
C ASN A 529 -57.61 20.51 -36.73
N VAL A 530 -56.64 19.71 -36.28
CA VAL A 530 -56.31 19.50 -34.87
C VAL A 530 -55.07 20.27 -34.39
N GLY A 531 -54.63 21.28 -35.17
CA GLY A 531 -53.42 22.06 -34.94
C GLY A 531 -52.92 22.77 -36.20
N THR A 532 -51.68 22.48 -36.62
CA THR A 532 -51.11 22.95 -37.90
C THR A 532 -51.13 21.86 -38.97
N SER A 533 -52.00 20.85 -38.84
CA SER A 533 -52.20 19.76 -39.81
C SER A 533 -53.68 19.48 -40.01
N TYR A 534 -54.07 19.33 -41.28
CA TYR A 534 -55.40 18.88 -41.70
C TYR A 534 -55.37 17.36 -41.89
N GLU A 535 -56.29 16.63 -41.26
CA GLU A 535 -56.54 15.24 -41.60
C GLU A 535 -57.55 15.15 -42.76
N ALA A 536 -57.25 14.31 -43.75
CA ALA A 536 -58.14 14.02 -44.85
C ALA A 536 -59.16 12.94 -44.45
N GLY A 537 -60.33 13.39 -43.99
CA GLY A 537 -61.49 12.54 -43.71
C GLY A 537 -61.52 11.99 -42.28
N VAL A 538 -62.71 12.01 -41.68
CA VAL A 538 -63.01 11.36 -40.39
C VAL A 538 -63.94 10.19 -40.70
N SER A 539 -63.53 8.94 -40.46
CA SER A 539 -64.44 7.78 -40.45
C SER A 539 -64.88 7.49 -39.04
N VAL A 540 -66.19 7.56 -38.80
CA VAL A 540 -66.78 7.18 -37.52
C VAL A 540 -67.55 5.88 -37.72
N HIS A 541 -67.03 4.77 -37.18
CA HIS A 541 -67.67 3.45 -37.30
C HIS A 541 -68.84 3.28 -36.34
N ALA A 542 -69.76 2.39 -36.73
CA ALA A 542 -71.07 2.15 -36.15
C ALA A 542 -71.04 1.83 -34.63
N GLY A 543 -71.15 2.89 -33.85
CA GLY A 543 -71.25 2.86 -32.40
C GLY A 543 -71.41 4.28 -31.88
N ALA A 544 -72.60 4.86 -32.07
CA ALA A 544 -73.09 6.09 -31.43
C ALA A 544 -72.66 7.47 -31.97
N TYR A 545 -72.47 7.66 -33.28
CA TYR A 545 -72.29 9.01 -33.83
C TYR A 545 -73.09 9.20 -35.13
N SER A 546 -74.40 9.44 -35.00
CA SER A 546 -75.29 9.56 -36.15
C SER A 546 -75.46 11.01 -36.61
N TRP A 547 -75.04 11.31 -37.84
CA TRP A 547 -75.77 12.30 -38.65
C TRP A 547 -77.05 11.60 -39.11
N LYS A 548 -78.24 12.07 -38.72
CA LYS A 548 -79.48 11.50 -39.27
C LYS A 548 -79.68 12.03 -40.69
N SER A 549 -79.38 11.22 -41.68
CA SER A 549 -79.97 11.32 -43.02
C SER A 549 -80.66 10.01 -43.39
N ASP A 550 -81.78 10.15 -44.09
CA ASP A 550 -82.75 9.12 -44.43
C ASP A 550 -82.43 8.48 -45.78
N ASN A 551 -81.34 7.71 -45.86
CA ASN A 551 -81.24 6.46 -46.64
C ASN A 551 -79.84 5.81 -46.56
N SER A 552 -79.84 4.48 -46.57
CA SER A 552 -78.66 3.60 -46.51
C SER A 552 -77.88 3.57 -47.83
N SER A 553 -76.56 3.78 -47.76
CA SER A 553 -75.58 3.43 -48.80
C SER A 553 -74.53 2.48 -48.21
N THR A 554 -74.20 1.41 -48.93
CA THR A 554 -73.17 0.42 -48.58
C THR A 554 -72.00 0.56 -49.56
N ASP A 555 -71.01 1.40 -49.25
CA ASP A 555 -69.72 1.48 -49.94
C ASP A 555 -68.58 1.74 -48.92
N PRO A 556 -67.58 0.84 -48.77
CA PRO A 556 -66.62 0.87 -47.65
C PRO A 556 -65.51 1.95 -47.73
N PHE A 557 -65.59 2.93 -48.63
CA PHE A 557 -64.64 4.05 -48.70
C PHE A 557 -65.27 5.45 -48.53
N ASP A 558 -66.52 5.52 -48.07
CA ASP A 558 -67.21 6.81 -47.90
C ASP A 558 -67.02 7.36 -46.46
N TYR A 559 -65.94 8.13 -46.27
CA TYR A 559 -65.60 8.82 -45.03
C TYR A 559 -66.55 10.01 -44.81
N GLY A 560 -67.77 9.73 -44.34
CA GLY A 560 -68.73 10.69 -43.79
C GLY A 560 -69.16 11.80 -44.76
N THR A 561 -70.06 11.50 -45.70
CA THR A 561 -70.67 12.50 -46.57
C THR A 561 -71.99 13.00 -45.97
N ILE A 562 -72.16 14.32 -45.80
CA ILE A 562 -73.49 14.88 -45.50
C ILE A 562 -74.26 14.91 -46.81
N GLN A 563 -75.06 13.86 -47.07
CA GLN A 563 -76.00 13.86 -48.16
C GLN A 563 -77.37 14.27 -47.66
N TRP A 564 -77.91 15.35 -48.24
CA TRP A 564 -79.18 15.90 -47.84
C TRP A 564 -80.12 15.92 -49.03
N ASN A 565 -81.03 14.96 -49.04
CA ASN A 565 -82.02 14.82 -50.10
C ASN A 565 -83.27 15.59 -49.69
N ASN A 566 -83.68 16.57 -50.51
CA ASN A 566 -84.92 17.32 -50.34
C ASN A 566 -85.04 18.20 -49.07
N PRO A 567 -84.06 19.07 -48.75
CA PRO A 567 -84.23 19.99 -47.64
C PRO A 567 -85.30 21.04 -47.92
N LYS A 568 -86.17 21.28 -46.93
CA LYS A 568 -87.13 22.38 -46.97
C LYS A 568 -86.41 23.73 -46.79
N VAL A 569 -86.92 24.76 -47.45
CA VAL A 569 -86.51 26.17 -47.30
C VAL A 569 -86.45 26.54 -45.82
N GLY A 570 -85.33 27.09 -45.39
CA GLY A 570 -85.09 27.45 -43.99
C GLY A 570 -83.66 27.21 -43.54
N THR A 571 -83.42 27.56 -42.28
CA THR A 571 -82.12 27.37 -41.62
C THR A 571 -82.14 26.11 -40.76
N HIS A 572 -81.13 25.26 -40.92
CA HIS A 572 -80.99 23.99 -40.22
C HIS A 572 -79.64 23.94 -39.51
N VAL A 573 -79.65 23.63 -38.22
CA VAL A 573 -78.43 23.57 -37.40
C VAL A 573 -78.03 22.11 -37.25
N ILE A 574 -76.79 21.81 -37.60
CA ILE A 574 -76.17 20.52 -37.35
C ILE A 574 -75.18 20.65 -36.20
N THR A 575 -75.50 19.98 -35.11
CA THR A 575 -74.71 19.96 -33.87
C THR A 575 -73.92 18.67 -33.79
N MET A 576 -72.61 18.77 -33.58
CA MET A 576 -71.75 17.61 -33.35
C MET A 576 -71.80 17.27 -31.86
N THR A 577 -72.60 16.28 -31.47
CA THR A 577 -72.92 16.05 -30.04
C THR A 577 -71.80 15.38 -29.23
N ASP A 578 -70.84 14.73 -29.86
CA ASP A 578 -69.74 14.04 -29.15
C ASP A 578 -68.33 14.49 -29.60
N PHE A 579 -68.25 15.58 -30.35
CA PHE A 579 -67.00 16.13 -30.91
C PHE A 579 -66.88 17.59 -30.50
N ASP A 580 -66.45 17.85 -29.26
CA ASP A 580 -66.43 19.17 -28.60
C ASP A 580 -67.70 20.02 -28.87
N PRO A 581 -68.69 20.08 -27.96
CA PRO A 581 -70.02 20.65 -28.20
C PRO A 581 -70.04 22.16 -28.54
N THR A 582 -68.88 22.77 -28.70
CA THR A 582 -68.67 24.17 -29.08
C THR A 582 -68.72 24.40 -30.60
N PHE A 583 -68.71 23.37 -31.45
CA PHE A 583 -68.86 23.54 -32.90
C PHE A 583 -70.32 23.37 -33.34
N SER A 584 -70.88 24.37 -34.03
CA SER A 584 -72.22 24.30 -34.61
C SER A 584 -72.19 24.74 -36.08
N ILE A 585 -72.79 23.95 -36.97
CA ILE A 585 -72.86 24.26 -38.41
C ILE A 585 -74.29 24.66 -38.72
N THR A 586 -74.50 25.75 -39.46
CA THR A 586 -75.85 26.27 -39.74
C THR A 586 -76.07 26.36 -41.24
N LEU A 587 -76.79 25.42 -41.84
CA LEU A 587 -77.07 25.41 -43.27
C LEU A 587 -78.32 26.24 -43.57
N THR A 588 -78.27 27.15 -44.54
CA THR A 588 -79.43 27.96 -44.92
C THR A 588 -79.77 27.69 -46.39
N VAL A 589 -80.97 27.20 -46.63
CA VAL A 589 -81.51 26.91 -47.96
C VAL A 589 -82.55 27.97 -48.31
N ASP A 590 -82.34 28.68 -49.41
CA ASP A 590 -83.17 29.82 -49.84
C ASP A 590 -83.52 29.72 -51.34
N TYR A 591 -84.69 30.26 -51.73
CA TYR A 591 -85.09 30.44 -53.12
C TYR A 591 -85.05 31.93 -53.46
N GLU A 592 -84.33 32.31 -54.52
CA GLU A 592 -84.53 33.62 -55.14
C GLU A 592 -85.50 33.48 -56.32
N ASP A 593 -86.65 34.13 -56.23
CA ASP A 593 -87.53 34.37 -57.37
C ASP A 593 -86.79 35.26 -58.39
N PHE A 594 -86.63 34.79 -59.64
CA PHE A 594 -86.21 35.63 -60.76
C PHE A 594 -87.40 36.28 -61.45
#